data_AF-A0A096B6C1-F1
#
_entry.id   AF-A0A096B6C1-F1
#
_cell.length_a   1.000
_cell.length_b   1.000
_cell.length_c   1.000
_cell.angle_alpha   90.00
_cell.angle_beta   90.00
_cell.angle_gamma   90.00
#
_symmetry.space_group_name_H-M   'P 1'
#
loop_
_entity.id
_entity.type
_entity.pdbx_description
1 polymer ?
#
loop_
_entity_poly.entity_id
_entity_poly.type
_entity_poly.pdbx_seq_one_letter_code
_entity_poly.pdbx_strand_id
1 'polypeptide(L)' 'MLTARARFGGDVLDCSANLNPLGMPPAVQAAAAAAAADSARYPDPLCRALRAAIAAHDGVAPEQVLCGGGAAE' A
#
# COMPACT_ATOMS: atom_id res chain seq x y z
N MET A 1 23.22 10.98 -8.93
CA MET A 1 22.14 11.04 -9.95
C MET A 1 21.40 12.36 -9.78
N LEU A 2 21.27 13.17 -10.83
CA LEU A 2 20.27 14.25 -10.84
C LEU A 2 18.91 13.63 -11.18
N THR A 3 17.87 13.89 -10.38
CA THR A 3 16.50 13.52 -10.75
C THR A 3 16.08 14.32 -12.00
N ALA A 4 15.07 13.86 -12.74
CA ALA A 4 14.50 14.61 -13.86
C ALA A 4 14.12 16.05 -13.43
N ARG A 5 13.61 16.19 -12.20
CA ARG A 5 13.28 17.48 -11.59
C ARG A 5 14.50 18.38 -11.42
N ALA A 6 15.62 17.82 -10.98
CA ALA A 6 16.87 18.56 -10.83
C ALA A 6 17.50 18.98 -12.18
N ARG A 7 17.27 18.21 -13.26
CA ARG A 7 17.82 18.49 -14.58
C ARG A 7 16.97 19.45 -15.41
N PHE A 8 15.64 19.33 -15.34
CA PHE A 8 14.71 20.02 -16.23
C PHE A 8 13.87 21.10 -15.55
N GLY A 9 13.81 21.13 -14.21
CA GLY A 9 12.97 22.06 -13.45
C GLY A 9 11.47 21.74 -13.57
N GLY A 10 10.65 22.39 -12.75
CA GLY A 10 9.18 22.25 -12.76
C GLY A 10 8.66 20.92 -12.21
N ASP A 11 7.36 20.70 -12.39
CA ASP A 11 6.74 19.42 -12.06
C ASP A 11 7.03 18.40 -13.16
N VAL A 12 7.48 17.22 -12.74
CA VAL A 12 7.79 16.11 -13.64
C VAL A 12 6.63 15.15 -13.61
N LEU A 13 6.04 14.90 -14.78
CA LEU A 13 5.12 13.78 -14.93
C LEU A 13 5.95 12.50 -14.94
N ASP A 14 5.82 11.70 -13.88
CA ASP A 14 6.51 10.43 -13.73
C ASP A 14 5.65 9.28 -14.26
N CYS A 15 6.02 8.78 -15.45
CA CYS A 15 5.43 7.58 -16.05
C CYS A 15 6.39 6.39 -16.06
N SER A 16 7.44 6.42 -15.23
CA SER A 16 8.45 5.36 -15.18
C SER A 16 7.97 4.09 -14.43
N ALA A 17 6.85 4.20 -13.72
CA ALA A 17 6.17 3.12 -13.03
C ALA A 17 4.65 3.23 -13.21
N ASN A 18 3.95 2.09 -13.10
CA ASN A 18 2.49 2.00 -13.21
C ASN A 18 1.78 2.49 -11.93
N LEU A 19 2.13 3.68 -11.45
CA LEU A 19 1.53 4.30 -10.27
C LEU A 19 0.14 4.85 -10.61
N ASN A 20 -0.73 4.91 -9.61
CA ASN A 20 -2.01 5.60 -9.74
C ASN A 20 -1.79 7.13 -9.65
N PRO A 21 -2.12 7.91 -10.71
CA PRO A 21 -1.89 9.36 -10.73
C PRO A 21 -2.76 10.13 -9.73
N LEU A 22 -3.83 9.52 -9.23
CA LEU A 22 -4.69 10.11 -8.18
C LEU A 22 -4.08 10.02 -6.78
N GLY A 23 -2.97 9.29 -6.63
CA GLY A 23 -2.32 9.08 -5.35
C GLY A 23 -3.09 8.13 -4.43
N MET A 24 -2.77 8.20 -3.13
CA MET A 24 -3.38 7.37 -2.10
C MET A 24 -4.79 7.89 -1.75
N PRO A 25 -5.82 7.02 -1.67
CA PRO A 25 -7.16 7.44 -1.25
C PRO A 25 -7.15 8.10 0.15
N PRO A 26 -7.93 9.17 0.41
CA PRO A 26 -7.90 9.90 1.69
C PRO A 26 -8.16 9.02 2.93
N ALA A 27 -9.08 8.06 2.82
CA ALA A 27 -9.37 7.13 3.91
C ALA A 27 -8.18 6.22 4.24
N VAL A 28 -7.42 5.80 3.22
CA VAL A 28 -6.21 4.98 3.38
C VAL A 28 -5.09 5.82 3.99
N GLN A 29 -4.94 7.08 3.58
CA GLN A 29 -3.97 8.00 4.18
C GLN A 29 -4.25 8.20 5.68
N ALA A 30 -5.51 8.42 6.07
CA ALA A 30 -5.89 8.56 7.47
C ALA A 30 -5.62 7.26 8.27
N ALA A 31 -5.98 6.10 7.72
CA ALA A 31 -5.72 4.81 8.35
C ALA A 31 -4.22 4.54 8.54
N ALA A 32 -3.40 4.85 7.53
CA ALA A 32 -1.94 4.69 7.60
C ALA A 32 -1.32 5.61 8.65
N ALA A 33 -1.76 6.88 8.73
CA ALA A 33 -1.29 7.82 9.75
C ALA A 33 -1.67 7.34 11.17
N ALA A 34 -2.88 6.82 11.37
CA ALA A 34 -3.31 6.25 12.64
C ALA A 34 -2.50 5.00 13.01
N ALA A 35 -2.24 4.10 12.06
CA ALA A 35 -1.45 2.89 12.29
C ALA A 35 0.02 3.21 12.63
N ALA A 36 0.59 4.28 12.07
CA ALA A 36 1.96 4.69 12.36
C ALA A 36 2.16 5.04 13.86
N ALA A 37 1.12 5.58 14.51
CA ALA A 37 1.14 5.85 15.95
C ALA A 37 1.27 4.58 16.81
N ASP A 38 0.94 3.40 16.27
CA ASP A 38 1.01 2.11 16.95
C ASP A 38 2.18 1.21 16.48
N SER A 39 3.12 1.77 15.71
CA SER A 39 4.19 1.01 15.06
C SER A 39 5.25 0.43 16.00
N ALA A 40 5.22 0.77 17.29
CA ALA A 40 6.11 0.19 18.30
C ALA A 40 5.81 -1.29 18.56
N ARG A 41 4.60 -1.76 18.24
CA ARG A 41 4.18 -3.15 18.40
C ARG A 41 4.19 -3.85 17.05
N TYR A 42 4.56 -5.13 17.05
CA TYR A 42 4.37 -5.95 15.86
C TYR A 42 2.86 -6.05 15.54
N PRO A 43 2.48 -5.94 14.25
CA PRO A 43 1.10 -6.16 13.83
C PRO A 43 0.72 -7.63 14.02
N ASP A 44 -0.56 -7.96 13.80
CA ASP A 44 -1.02 -9.35 13.76
C ASP A 44 -0.20 -10.15 12.71
N PRO A 45 0.66 -11.10 13.11
CA PRO A 45 1.54 -11.80 12.17
C PRO A 45 0.78 -12.71 11.21
N LEU A 46 -0.50 -13.00 11.48
CA LEU A 46 -1.35 -13.82 10.63
C LEU A 46 -2.29 -12.98 9.76
N CYS A 47 -2.24 -11.65 9.85
CA CYS A 47 -3.07 -10.72 9.08
C CYS A 47 -4.57 -11.08 9.09
N ARG A 48 -5.11 -11.58 10.21
CA ARG A 48 -6.44 -12.24 10.23
C ARG A 48 -7.57 -11.34 9.75
N ALA A 49 -7.58 -10.08 10.22
CA ALA A 49 -8.59 -9.11 9.82
C ALA A 49 -8.50 -8.78 8.32
N LEU A 50 -7.29 -8.58 7.79
CA LEU A 50 -7.06 -8.29 6.38
C LEU A 50 -7.44 -9.49 5.49
N ARG A 51 -7.02 -10.70 5.88
CA ARG A 51 -7.35 -11.94 5.16
C ARG A 51 -8.86 -12.16 5.08
N ALA A 52 -9.56 -11.98 6.19
CA ALA A 52 -11.02 -12.11 6.21
C ALA A 52 -11.71 -11.07 5.30
N ALA A 53 -11.23 -9.82 5.31
CA ALA A 53 -11.79 -8.76 4.47
C ALA A 53 -11.59 -9.01 2.97
N ILE A 54 -10.38 -9.42 2.56
CA ILE A 54 -10.07 -9.77 1.16
C ILE A 54 -10.88 -10.98 0.73
N ALA A 55 -10.92 -12.05 1.54
CA ALA A 55 -11.68 -13.26 1.24
C ALA A 55 -13.17 -12.97 1.01
N ALA A 56 -13.76 -12.11 1.85
CA ALA A 56 -15.14 -11.67 1.68
C ALA A 56 -15.35 -10.81 0.43
N HIS A 57 -14.38 -9.94 0.08
CA HIS A 57 -14.44 -9.11 -1.12
C HIS A 57 -14.38 -9.95 -2.41
N ASP A 58 -13.49 -10.93 -2.45
CA ASP A 58 -13.19 -11.74 -3.64
C ASP A 58 -14.05 -13.02 -3.73
N GLY A 59 -14.82 -13.34 -2.68
CA GLY A 59 -15.70 -14.52 -2.65
C GLY A 59 -14.96 -15.85 -2.50
N VAL A 60 -13.84 -15.86 -1.79
CA VAL A 60 -12.99 -17.04 -1.54
C VAL A 60 -12.92 -17.38 -0.05
N ALA A 61 -12.38 -18.55 0.29
CA ALA A 61 -12.11 -18.89 1.69
C ALA A 61 -10.89 -18.13 2.24
N PRO A 62 -10.86 -17.72 3.53
CA PRO A 62 -9.70 -17.04 4.13
C PRO A 62 -8.38 -17.81 4.02
N GLU A 63 -8.44 -19.15 3.94
CA GLU A 63 -7.31 -20.05 3.76
C GLU A 63 -6.67 -19.92 2.36
N GLN A 64 -7.42 -19.38 1.38
CA GLN A 64 -6.94 -19.10 0.03
C GLN A 64 -6.27 -17.72 -0.08
N VAL A 65 -6.25 -16.93 0.99
CA VAL A 65 -5.64 -15.58 1.03
C VAL A 65 -4.35 -15.61 1.84
N LEU A 66 -3.25 -15.19 1.20
CA LEU A 66 -1.95 -14.95 1.83
C LEU A 66 -1.58 -13.47 1.71
N CYS A 67 -1.08 -12.88 2.79
CA CYS A 67 -0.59 -11.50 2.80
C CYS A 67 0.94 -11.48 2.82
N GLY A 68 1.56 -10.79 1.86
CA GLY A 68 3.00 -10.48 1.81
C GLY A 68 3.26 -8.97 1.78
N GLY A 69 4.52 -8.54 1.78
CA GLY A 69 4.93 -7.12 1.69
C GLY A 69 4.86 -6.54 0.27
N GLY A 70 4.30 -7.30 -0.67
CA GLY A 70 4.04 -6.91 -2.05
C GLY A 70 3.90 -8.16 -2.91
N ALA A 71 3.30 -8.04 -4.09
CA ALA A 71 3.10 -9.18 -4.99
C ALA A 71 4.40 -9.75 -5.58
N ALA A 72 5.54 -9.07 -5.37
CA ALA A 72 6.85 -9.49 -5.85
C ALA A 72 7.64 -10.33 -4.83
N GLU A 73 7.15 -10.45 -3.58
CA GLU A 73 7.65 -11.44 -2.62
C GLU A 73 7.15 -12.85 -2.93
#